data_AF-A0A9N9PB90-F1
#
_entry.id   AF-A0A9N9PB90-F1
#
_cell.length_a   1.000
_cell.length_b   1.000
_cell.length_c   1.000
_cell.angle_alpha   90.00
_cell.angle_beta   90.00
_cell.angle_gamma   90.00
#
_symmetry.space_group_name_H-M   'P 1'
#
loop_
_entity.id
_entity.type
_entity.pdbx_description
1 polymer ?
#
loop_
_entity_poly.entity_id
_entity_poly.type
_entity_poly.pdbx_seq_one_letter_code
_entity_poly.pdbx_strand_id
1 'polypeptide(L)'
;FQTTYLRPIVVYPKVLKGAANFATVQNTSPPLSRTYGNLKDEDRIFTNLYLRHDYRLKGSKQRGDWYKTKEIILKGHEWILKEIKESGLRGRGGAGFPTGLKWSFMNKPPDGRPKYLVVNADEGEPGTCKDREIMRGDPHKLVEGCLVAGRAMNASA
;
A
#
# COMPACT_ATOMS: atom_id res chain seq x y z
N PHE A 1 7.66 0.01 -2.80
CA PHE A 1 9.09 -0.21 -2.57
C PHE A 1 9.39 -0.27 -1.09
N GLN A 2 10.33 -1.16 -0.78
CA GLN A 2 10.75 -1.72 0.50
C GLN A 2 9.64 -2.46 1.30
N THR A 3 9.70 -3.80 1.35
CA THR A 3 8.82 -4.73 2.11
C THR A 3 8.94 -4.51 3.63
N THR A 4 7.92 -4.71 4.50
CA THR A 4 7.23 -5.98 4.80
C THR A 4 5.80 -5.79 5.38
N TYR A 5 5.00 -6.87 5.34
CA TYR A 5 3.64 -7.09 5.89
C TYR A 5 2.57 -6.03 5.54
N LEU A 6 1.84 -6.24 4.45
CA LEU A 6 0.47 -5.70 4.35
C LEU A 6 -0.45 -6.71 5.02
N ARG A 7 -1.38 -6.22 5.84
CA ARG A 7 -2.63 -6.95 6.02
C ARG A 7 -3.37 -6.90 4.68
N PRO A 8 -3.96 -8.00 4.20
CA PRO A 8 -4.76 -7.97 2.99
C PRO A 8 -5.85 -6.90 3.15
N ILE A 9 -6.02 -6.05 2.13
CA ILE A 9 -7.20 -5.19 2.00
C ILE A 9 -8.35 -6.12 1.62
N VAL A 10 -8.86 -6.85 2.61
CA VAL A 10 -10.18 -7.45 2.54
C VAL A 10 -11.14 -6.30 2.79
N VAL A 11 -11.92 -5.92 1.77
CA VAL A 11 -13.07 -5.04 1.93
C VAL A 11 -14.09 -5.81 2.77
N TYR A 12 -14.01 -5.69 4.09
CA TYR A 12 -15.08 -6.15 4.96
C TYR A 12 -16.28 -5.20 4.79
N PRO A 13 -17.52 -5.71 4.72
CA PRO A 13 -18.70 -4.86 4.81
C PRO A 13 -18.62 -4.07 6.12
N LYS A 14 -18.80 -2.75 6.03
CA LYS A 14 -18.77 -1.84 7.18
C LYS A 14 -19.75 -2.32 8.24
N VAL A 15 -19.26 -2.78 9.38
CA VAL A 15 -20.07 -2.84 10.60
C VAL A 15 -20.29 -1.39 11.02
N LEU A 16 -21.56 -0.98 11.09
CA LEU A 16 -22.01 0.32 11.57
C LEU A 16 -21.40 0.59 12.95
N LYS A 17 -20.50 1.58 13.07
CA LYS A 17 -20.06 2.09 14.36
C LYS A 17 -21.07 3.12 14.86
N GLY A 18 -21.80 2.73 15.90
CA GLY A 18 -22.65 3.59 16.70
C GLY A 18 -21.87 4.71 17.40
N ALA A 19 -22.61 5.74 17.77
CA ALA A 19 -22.17 7.02 18.32
C ALA A 19 -21.27 6.92 19.55
N ALA A 20 -20.41 7.93 19.72
CA ALA A 20 -19.51 8.09 20.85
C ALA A 20 -20.27 8.26 22.17
N ASN A 21 -19.91 7.48 23.19
CA ASN A 21 -20.24 7.75 24.59
C ASN A 21 -18.96 7.67 25.43
N PHE A 22 -18.68 8.75 26.16
CA PHE A 22 -17.72 8.78 27.27
C PHE A 22 -18.32 8.00 28.44
N ALA A 23 -17.80 6.81 28.74
CA ALA A 23 -17.90 6.15 30.05
C ALA A 23 -16.94 4.96 30.09
N THR A 24 -16.23 4.82 31.21
CA THR A 24 -15.28 3.76 31.56
C THR A 24 -15.87 2.35 31.36
N VAL A 25 -15.49 1.67 30.27
CA VAL A 25 -15.61 0.21 30.17
C VAL A 25 -14.22 -0.36 30.39
N GLN A 26 -13.99 -0.91 31.59
CA GLN A 26 -12.86 -1.80 31.83
C GLN A 26 -13.07 -3.03 30.94
N ASN A 27 -12.36 -3.10 29.81
CA ASN A 27 -12.31 -4.30 28.97
C ASN A 27 -11.57 -5.39 29.77
N THR A 28 -12.30 -6.28 30.44
CA THR A 28 -11.78 -7.39 31.25
C THR A 28 -11.28 -8.58 30.41
N SER A 29 -10.89 -8.34 29.16
CA SER A 29 -10.20 -9.36 28.36
C SER A 29 -8.70 -9.23 28.60
N PRO A 30 -7.97 -10.28 29.04
CA PRO A 30 -6.52 -10.23 29.09
C PRO A 30 -6.00 -9.86 27.69
N PRO A 31 -4.94 -9.03 27.57
CA PRO A 31 -4.40 -8.68 26.27
C PRO A 31 -4.04 -9.98 25.55
N LEU A 32 -4.74 -10.26 24.45
CA LEU A 32 -4.46 -11.41 23.60
C LEU A 32 -2.95 -11.43 23.35
N SER A 33 -2.27 -12.49 23.79
CA SER A 33 -0.84 -12.68 23.55
C SER A 33 -0.63 -12.73 22.03
N ARG A 34 -0.21 -11.61 21.44
CA ARG A 34 -0.01 -11.50 20.00
C ARG A 34 1.37 -12.06 19.67
N THR A 35 1.39 -13.21 19.02
CA THR A 35 2.60 -13.75 18.40
C THR A 35 2.73 -13.18 16.98
N TYR A 36 3.91 -12.69 16.62
CA TYR A 36 4.22 -12.13 15.31
C TYR A 36 5.13 -13.08 14.52
N GLY A 37 5.18 -12.95 13.19
CA GLY A 37 6.13 -13.67 12.33
C GLY A 37 5.56 -14.85 11.53
N ASN A 38 4.37 -15.34 11.85
CA ASN A 38 3.72 -16.45 11.13
C ASN A 38 2.94 -15.97 9.89
N LEU A 39 3.63 -15.40 8.90
CA LEU A 39 3.01 -15.00 7.62
C LEU A 39 2.71 -16.23 6.76
N LYS A 40 1.46 -16.41 6.35
CA LYS A 40 1.12 -17.42 5.35
C LYS A 40 1.52 -16.95 3.96
N ASP A 41 1.71 -17.90 3.05
CA ASP A 41 2.08 -17.60 1.66
C ASP A 41 0.98 -16.80 0.92
N GLU A 42 -0.29 -17.06 1.23
CA GLU A 42 -1.45 -16.32 0.70
C GLU A 42 -1.51 -14.86 1.15
N ASP A 43 -0.91 -14.53 2.30
CA ASP A 43 -0.86 -13.17 2.83
C ASP A 43 0.31 -12.35 2.24
N ARG A 44 1.17 -12.97 1.42
CA ARG A 44 2.29 -12.29 0.76
C ARG A 44 1.79 -11.46 -0.41
N ILE A 45 2.20 -10.19 -0.45
CA ILE A 45 1.82 -9.27 -1.53
C ILE A 45 2.71 -9.43 -2.75
N PHE A 46 4.01 -9.64 -2.52
CA PHE A 46 4.99 -9.91 -3.57
C PHE A 46 5.11 -11.43 -3.75
N THR A 47 4.29 -11.95 -4.64
CA THR A 47 4.10 -13.39 -4.85
C THR A 47 5.10 -13.99 -5.84
N ASN A 48 5.74 -13.17 -6.69
CA ASN A 48 6.74 -13.62 -7.65
C ASN A 48 8.15 -13.09 -7.36
N LEU A 49 8.46 -12.83 -6.09
CA LEU A 49 9.77 -12.29 -5.67
C LEU A 49 10.95 -13.16 -6.13
N TYR A 50 10.75 -14.47 -6.25
CA TYR A 50 11.79 -15.44 -6.63
C TYR A 50 11.75 -15.82 -8.12
N LEU A 51 11.06 -15.05 -8.98
CA LEU A 51 11.02 -15.28 -10.43
C LEU A 51 10.53 -16.69 -10.83
N ARG A 52 9.68 -17.32 -10.02
CA ARG A 52 9.15 -18.68 -10.28
C ARG A 52 8.01 -18.69 -11.31
N HIS A 53 7.40 -17.55 -11.53
CA HIS A 53 6.27 -17.35 -12.44
C HIS A 53 6.60 -16.26 -13.47
N ASP A 54 5.80 -16.18 -14.53
CA ASP A 54 5.97 -15.18 -15.59
C ASP A 54 5.83 -13.75 -15.04
N TYR A 55 6.89 -12.95 -15.13
CA TYR A 55 6.91 -11.55 -14.68
C TYR A 55 6.19 -10.61 -15.66
N ARG A 56 5.85 -11.07 -16.87
CA ARG A 56 5.16 -10.27 -17.89
C ARG A 56 3.68 -10.10 -17.55
N LEU A 57 2.99 -9.27 -18.35
CA LEU A 57 1.61 -8.88 -18.11
C LEU A 57 0.64 -10.07 -17.93
N LYS A 58 0.83 -11.16 -18.69
CA LYS A 58 -0.03 -12.34 -18.61
C LYS A 58 0.07 -13.00 -17.24
N GLY A 59 1.28 -13.31 -16.78
CA GLY A 59 1.50 -13.89 -15.45
C GLY A 59 1.10 -12.93 -14.33
N SER A 60 1.38 -11.63 -14.48
CA SER A 60 1.01 -10.60 -13.52
C SER A 60 -0.51 -10.54 -13.28
N LYS A 61 -1.32 -10.52 -14.36
CA LYS A 61 -2.79 -10.58 -14.26
C LYS A 61 -3.29 -11.84 -13.56
N GLN A 62 -2.65 -12.99 -13.77
CA GLN A 62 -3.01 -14.23 -13.09
C GLN A 62 -2.78 -14.17 -11.57
N ARG A 63 -1.81 -13.36 -11.11
CA ARG A 63 -1.51 -13.15 -9.69
C ARG A 63 -2.38 -12.06 -9.04
N GLY A 64 -3.35 -11.51 -9.76
CA GLY A 64 -4.28 -10.49 -9.27
C GLY A 64 -3.77 -9.06 -9.41
N ASP A 65 -2.67 -8.83 -10.12
CA ASP A 65 -2.27 -7.46 -10.48
C ASP A 65 -3.24 -6.90 -11.52
N TRP A 66 -3.40 -5.58 -11.52
CA TRP A 66 -4.37 -4.87 -12.36
C TRP A 66 -5.83 -5.25 -12.09
N TYR A 67 -6.11 -5.90 -10.96
CA TYR A 67 -7.45 -6.31 -10.59
C TYR A 67 -8.25 -5.11 -10.08
N LYS A 68 -9.32 -4.76 -10.81
CA LYS A 68 -10.23 -3.66 -10.47
C LYS A 68 -9.53 -2.29 -10.30
N THR A 69 -8.34 -2.10 -10.86
CA THR A 69 -7.60 -0.84 -10.78
C THR A 69 -8.42 0.34 -11.31
N LYS A 70 -9.20 0.12 -12.38
CA LYS A 70 -10.13 1.12 -12.92
C LYS A 70 -11.14 1.58 -11.86
N GLU A 71 -11.75 0.64 -11.14
CA GLU A 71 -12.72 0.96 -10.08
C GLU A 71 -12.04 1.74 -8.95
N ILE A 72 -10.83 1.34 -8.55
CA ILE A 72 -10.03 2.02 -7.52
C ILE A 72 -9.76 3.48 -7.91
N ILE A 73 -9.34 3.72 -9.15
CA ILE A 73 -9.03 5.07 -9.66
C ILE A 73 -10.29 5.95 -9.70
N LEU A 74 -11.43 5.37 -10.07
CA LEU A 74 -12.72 6.07 -10.16
C LEU A 74 -13.31 6.43 -8.81
N LYS A 75 -12.98 5.71 -7.72
CA LYS A 75 -13.38 6.08 -6.35
C LYS A 75 -12.79 7.41 -5.88
N GLY A 76 -11.79 7.94 -6.60
CA GLY A 76 -11.23 9.26 -6.35
C GLY A 76 -10.11 9.26 -5.30
N HIS A 77 -9.38 10.38 -5.28
CA HIS A 77 -8.16 10.52 -4.50
C HIS A 77 -8.41 10.49 -2.98
N GLU A 78 -9.50 11.09 -2.51
CA GLU A 78 -9.86 11.13 -1.09
C GLU A 78 -10.10 9.73 -0.52
N TRP A 79 -10.82 8.89 -1.27
CA TRP A 79 -11.06 7.51 -0.88
C TRP A 79 -9.74 6.75 -0.77
N ILE A 80 -8.87 6.83 -1.78
CA ILE A 80 -7.58 6.13 -1.76
C ILE A 80 -6.72 6.60 -0.57
N LEU A 81 -6.64 7.91 -0.32
CA LEU A 81 -5.88 8.45 0.81
C LEU A 81 -6.42 7.97 2.16
N LYS A 82 -7.74 7.89 2.31
CA LYS A 82 -8.39 7.39 3.52
C LYS A 82 -8.00 5.94 3.78
N GLU A 83 -8.14 5.07 2.78
CA GLU A 83 -7.77 3.65 2.91
C GLU A 83 -6.29 3.48 3.26
N ILE A 84 -5.39 4.26 2.67
CA ILE A 84 -3.95 4.20 2.99
C ILE A 84 -3.68 4.69 4.42
N LYS A 85 -4.36 5.73 4.90
CA LYS A 85 -4.25 6.18 6.30
C LYS A 85 -4.76 5.11 7.27
N GLU A 86 -5.91 4.51 6.98
CA GLU A 86 -6.52 3.44 7.79
C GLU A 86 -5.69 2.16 7.80
N SER A 87 -4.97 1.86 6.72
CA SER A 87 -4.05 0.70 6.65
C SER A 87 -2.87 0.79 7.64
N GLY A 88 -2.56 1.99 8.14
CA GLY A 88 -1.40 2.22 9.00
C GLY A 88 -0.06 2.09 8.28
N LEU A 89 -0.04 2.16 6.94
CA LEU A 89 1.18 2.05 6.16
C LEU A 89 2.18 3.16 6.50
N ARG A 90 3.43 2.75 6.77
CA ARG A 90 4.57 3.63 7.04
C ARG A 90 5.59 3.53 5.93
N GLY A 91 6.34 4.60 5.71
CA GLY A 91 7.41 4.70 4.73
C GLY A 91 8.43 3.60 4.95
N ARG A 92 8.92 3.04 3.84
CA ARG A 92 9.71 1.82 3.89
C ARG A 92 11.20 2.02 3.60
N GLY A 93 11.60 3.23 3.16
CA GLY A 93 12.98 3.69 2.96
C GLY A 93 13.69 4.14 4.25
N GLY A 94 13.54 3.40 5.35
CA GLY A 94 14.22 3.69 6.63
C GLY A 94 13.56 4.75 7.52
N ALA A 95 13.07 5.86 6.98
CA ALA A 95 12.52 6.97 7.79
C ALA A 95 11.18 6.65 8.50
N GLY A 96 10.44 5.62 8.07
CA GLY A 96 9.22 5.18 8.74
C GLY A 96 8.07 6.19 8.76
N PHE A 97 8.08 7.23 7.92
CA PHE A 97 7.07 8.28 7.96
C PHE A 97 5.68 7.78 7.48
N PRO A 98 4.55 8.08 8.14
CA PRO A 98 3.23 7.58 7.72
C PRO A 98 2.89 7.94 6.27
N THR A 99 2.69 6.92 5.41
CA THR A 99 2.59 7.11 3.96
C THR A 99 1.36 7.92 3.57
N GLY A 100 0.19 7.60 4.15
CA GLY A 100 -1.05 8.31 3.84
C GLY A 100 -1.04 9.77 4.29
N LEU A 101 -0.32 10.10 5.37
CA LEU A 101 -0.12 11.48 5.79
C LEU A 101 0.78 12.23 4.80
N LYS A 102 1.90 11.61 4.39
CA LYS A 102 2.83 12.19 3.40
C LYS A 102 2.11 12.54 2.10
N TRP A 103 1.30 11.62 1.58
CA TRP A 103 0.57 11.84 0.34
C TRP A 103 -0.49 12.94 0.45
N SER A 104 -1.10 13.12 1.62
CA SER A 104 -2.11 14.17 1.80
C SER A 104 -1.57 15.59 1.68
N PHE A 105 -0.26 15.80 1.81
CA PHE A 105 0.36 17.12 1.61
C PHE A 105 0.30 17.59 0.15
N MET A 106 0.12 16.67 -0.81
CA MET A 106 0.11 16.97 -2.24
C MET A 106 -1.25 17.48 -2.75
N ASN A 107 -2.34 17.29 -2.00
CA ASN A 107 -3.70 17.67 -2.42
C ASN A 107 -4.07 19.12 -2.10
N LYS A 108 -3.07 20.00 -2.00
CA LYS A 108 -3.29 21.45 -1.96
C LYS A 108 -3.91 21.93 -3.29
N PRO A 109 -4.65 23.07 -3.26
CA PRO A 109 -5.20 23.70 -4.46
C PRO A 109 -4.13 23.79 -5.56
N PRO A 110 -4.50 23.54 -6.84
CA PRO A 110 -3.55 23.60 -7.94
C PRO A 110 -3.00 25.02 -8.08
N ASP A 111 -1.69 25.15 -8.05
CA ASP A 111 -0.92 26.38 -8.27
C ASP A 111 -0.56 26.59 -9.76
N GLY A 112 -1.20 25.81 -10.64
CA GLY A 112 -0.92 25.77 -12.08
C GLY A 112 0.28 24.91 -12.46
N ARG A 113 1.04 24.35 -11.50
CA ARG A 113 2.20 23.51 -11.80
C ARG A 113 1.81 22.03 -11.85
N PRO A 114 2.43 21.24 -12.76
CA PRO A 114 2.24 19.79 -12.76
C PRO A 114 2.80 19.19 -11.47
N LYS A 115 2.06 18.22 -10.91
CA LYS A 115 2.46 17.45 -9.74
C LYS A 115 3.08 16.15 -10.21
N TYR A 116 4.25 15.82 -9.66
CA TYR A 116 5.03 14.65 -10.06
C TYR A 116 5.04 13.58 -8.98
N LEU A 117 5.01 12.31 -9.40
CA LEU A 117 5.33 11.17 -8.55
C LEU A 117 6.73 10.68 -8.88
N VAL A 118 7.67 10.87 -7.95
CA VAL A 118 9.00 10.27 -8.04
C VAL A 118 9.05 9.01 -7.20
N VAL A 119 9.39 7.91 -7.84
CA VAL A 119 9.56 6.60 -7.20
C VAL A 119 11.05 6.38 -6.97
N ASN A 120 11.44 6.29 -5.71
CA ASN A 120 12.82 5.92 -5.40
C ASN A 120 13.01 4.43 -5.66
N ALA A 121 13.85 4.12 -6.64
CA ALA A 121 14.29 2.78 -6.99
C ALA A 121 15.82 2.62 -6.82
N ASP A 122 16.47 3.62 -6.24
CA ASP A 122 17.86 3.52 -5.81
C ASP A 122 17.92 2.63 -4.56
N GLU A 123 18.78 1.63 -4.62
CA GLU A 123 18.99 0.62 -3.57
C GLU A 123 20.50 0.51 -3.29
N GLY A 124 21.14 1.67 -3.11
CA GLY A 124 22.57 1.76 -2.85
C GLY A 124 22.97 1.39 -1.41
N GLU A 125 22.01 1.22 -0.50
CA GLU A 125 22.31 0.90 0.90
C GLU A 125 22.86 -0.53 1.05
N PRO A 126 24.06 -0.71 1.67
CA PRO A 126 24.64 -2.03 1.86
C PRO A 126 23.69 -3.00 2.55
N GLY A 127 23.52 -4.19 1.97
CA GLY A 127 22.63 -5.24 2.50
C GLY A 127 21.16 -5.11 2.08
N THR A 128 20.81 -4.16 1.20
CA THR A 128 19.45 -3.99 0.69
C THR A 128 19.33 -4.58 -0.71
N CYS A 129 18.38 -5.50 -0.93
CA CYS A 129 18.13 -6.14 -2.23
C CYS A 129 16.63 -6.34 -2.56
N LYS A 130 15.75 -5.78 -1.72
CA LYS A 130 14.30 -5.95 -1.80
C LYS A 130 13.70 -5.21 -3.00
N ASP A 131 14.23 -4.04 -3.34
CA ASP A 131 13.73 -3.23 -4.45
C ASP A 131 14.15 -3.87 -5.79
N ARG A 132 15.38 -4.39 -5.87
CA ARG A 132 15.86 -5.19 -7.02
C ARG A 132 14.95 -6.37 -7.35
N GLU A 133 14.57 -7.17 -6.35
CA GLU A 133 13.74 -8.35 -6.60
C GLU A 133 12.30 -7.99 -6.99
N ILE A 134 11.75 -6.88 -6.46
CA ILE A 134 10.43 -6.38 -6.89
C ILE A 134 10.49 -5.92 -8.35
N MET A 135 11.51 -5.16 -8.73
CA MET A 135 11.66 -4.68 -10.12
C MET A 135 11.81 -5.82 -11.14
N ARG A 136 12.47 -6.92 -10.75
CA ARG A 136 12.68 -8.06 -11.64
C ARG A 136 11.49 -9.03 -11.63
N GLY A 137 10.98 -9.36 -10.45
CA GLY A 137 9.97 -10.41 -10.23
C GLY A 137 8.52 -9.96 -10.44
N ASP A 138 8.19 -8.75 -9.98
CA ASP A 138 6.84 -8.20 -10.01
C ASP A 138 6.82 -6.72 -10.47
N PRO A 139 7.37 -6.38 -11.65
CA PRO A 139 7.41 -5.00 -12.14
C PRO A 139 6.01 -4.38 -12.31
N HIS A 140 5.00 -5.19 -12.63
CA HIS A 140 3.64 -4.70 -12.81
C HIS A 140 2.98 -4.23 -11.52
N LYS A 141 3.24 -4.87 -10.36
CA LYS A 141 2.76 -4.39 -9.05
C LYS A 141 3.29 -3.00 -8.75
N LEU A 142 4.54 -2.75 -9.12
CA LEU A 142 5.15 -1.44 -8.96
C LEU A 142 4.43 -0.39 -9.82
N VAL A 143 4.27 -0.66 -11.12
CA VAL A 143 3.64 0.28 -12.06
C VAL A 143 2.18 0.55 -11.68
N GLU A 144 1.43 -0.47 -11.27
CA GLU A 144 0.08 -0.31 -10.73
C GLU A 144 0.08 0.57 -9.47
N GLY A 145 1.03 0.33 -8.56
CA GLY A 145 1.23 1.17 -7.39
C GLY A 145 1.51 2.63 -7.74
N CYS A 146 2.30 2.90 -8.78
CA CYS A 146 2.56 4.26 -9.28
C CYS A 146 1.27 4.93 -9.76
N LEU A 147 0.43 4.20 -10.50
CA LEU A 147 -0.83 4.71 -11.01
C LEU A 147 -1.80 5.07 -9.86
N VAL A 148 -1.94 4.19 -8.88
CA VAL A 148 -2.83 4.41 -7.72
C VAL A 148 -2.29 5.53 -6.82
N ALA A 149 -0.99 5.56 -6.55
CA ALA A 149 -0.35 6.62 -5.75
C ALA A 149 -0.43 7.98 -6.46
N GLY A 150 -0.15 8.01 -7.77
CA GLY A 150 -0.28 9.20 -8.60
C GLY A 150 -1.71 9.73 -8.57
N ARG A 151 -2.71 8.85 -8.72
CA ARG A 151 -4.12 9.24 -8.57
C ARG A 151 -4.45 9.81 -7.19
N ALA A 152 -3.93 9.21 -6.11
CA ALA A 152 -4.17 9.64 -4.74
C ALA A 152 -3.60 11.04 -4.42
N MET A 153 -2.49 11.41 -5.09
CA MET A 153 -1.84 12.71 -4.93
C MET A 153 -2.20 13.71 -6.04
N ASN A 154 -3.11 13.32 -6.95
CA ASN A 154 -3.45 14.06 -8.17
C ASN A 154 -2.19 14.46 -8.98
N ALA A 155 -1.24 13.53 -9.11
CA ALA A 155 -0.09 13.67 -10.00
C ALA A 155 -0.53 13.59 -11.47
N SER A 156 0.10 14.39 -12.31
CA SER A 156 -0.24 14.53 -13.74
C SER A 156 0.88 14.08 -14.67
N ALA A 157 2.09 13.82 -14.14
CA ALA A 157 3.28 13.41 -14.87
C ALA A 157 4.20 12.56 -14.00
#